data_AF-A0A7C2WUE8-F1
#
_entry.id   AF-A0A7C2WUE8-F1
#
_cell.length_a   1.000
_cell.length_b   1.000
_cell.length_c   1.000
_cell.angle_alpha   90.00
_cell.angle_beta   90.00
_cell.angle_gamma   90.00
#
_symmetry.space_group_name_H-M   'P 1'
#
loop_
_entity.id
_entity.type
_entity.pdbx_description
1 polymer ?
#
loop_
_entity_poly.entity_id
_entity_poly.type
_entity_poly.pdbx_seq_one_letter_code
_entity_poly.pdbx_strand_id
1 'polypeptide(L)'
;KELERYCYYVAGTVGLMITSLFFGGSTTGRRVSEKLFERLNARSVAFGLGLQMTNIAKDFQGDRERGWCYVPRSFFLDAGIDPRNGFAEDDRAAGSVLGRLVGAAMENLDEAIRYVLDIPRRFVRYRLFCLWPLLMAVETLALVERSGGRLPAGAPVKIGRNDVRRIIRNSSCAVFSNYLVKMLYDRSRRKVNIAAGN
;
A
#
# COMPACT_ATOMS: atom_id res chain seq x y z
N LYS A 1 -7.20 0.34 14.61
CA LYS A 1 -8.40 -0.51 14.78
C LYS A 1 -9.57 -0.16 13.85
N GLU A 2 -10.15 1.03 13.85
CA GLU A 2 -11.29 1.35 12.95
C GLU A 2 -10.89 1.32 11.46
N LEU A 3 -9.84 2.05 11.08
CA LEU A 3 -9.28 2.05 9.72
C LEU A 3 -8.91 0.65 9.23
N GLU A 4 -8.20 -0.12 10.06
CA GLU A 4 -7.78 -1.48 9.70
C GLU A 4 -8.99 -2.39 9.50
N ARG A 5 -10.03 -2.27 10.32
CA ARG A 5 -11.26 -3.07 10.18
C ARG A 5 -12.00 -2.71 8.90
N TYR A 6 -12.11 -1.42 8.58
CA TYR A 6 -12.67 -0.98 7.31
C TYR A 6 -11.85 -1.54 6.12
N CYS A 7 -10.54 -1.29 6.10
CA CYS A 7 -9.64 -1.76 5.05
C CYS A 7 -9.62 -3.30 4.96
N TYR A 8 -9.80 -4.02 6.07
CA TYR A 8 -9.92 -5.47 6.09
C TYR A 8 -11.11 -5.94 5.26
N TYR A 9 -12.31 -5.38 5.50
CA TYR A 9 -13.51 -5.81 4.79
C TYR A 9 -13.49 -5.45 3.30
N VAL A 10 -12.94 -4.29 2.92
CA VAL A 10 -12.97 -3.82 1.52
C VAL A 10 -11.78 -4.30 0.69
N ALA A 11 -10.64 -4.64 1.31
CA ALA A 11 -9.41 -5.01 0.60
C ALA A 11 -8.66 -6.21 1.20
N GLY A 12 -8.65 -6.37 2.53
CA GLY A 12 -8.03 -7.53 3.17
C GLY A 12 -8.67 -8.87 2.75
N THR A 13 -10.00 -8.91 2.68
CA THR A 13 -10.79 -10.04 2.16
C THR A 13 -10.46 -10.36 0.70
N VAL A 14 -10.17 -9.34 -0.13
CA VAL A 14 -9.74 -9.50 -1.52
C VAL A 14 -8.38 -10.19 -1.60
N GLY A 15 -7.45 -9.86 -0.69
CA GLY A 15 -6.16 -10.55 -0.57
C GLY A 15 -6.31 -12.05 -0.27
N LEU A 16 -7.20 -12.39 0.68
CA LEU A 16 -7.54 -13.78 1.01
C LEU A 16 -8.19 -14.51 -0.17
N MET A 17 -9.16 -13.86 -0.82
CA MET A 17 -9.87 -14.40 -1.98
C MET A 17 -8.90 -14.72 -3.12
N ILE A 18 -8.05 -13.76 -3.52
CA ILE A 18 -7.12 -13.96 -4.64
C ILE A 18 -6.10 -15.06 -4.29
N THR A 19 -5.60 -15.10 -3.05
CA THR A 19 -4.69 -16.16 -2.59
C THR A 19 -5.35 -17.54 -2.68
N SER A 20 -6.60 -17.64 -2.22
CA SER A 20 -7.40 -18.86 -2.27
C SER A 20 -7.72 -19.29 -3.70
N LEU A 21 -8.07 -18.37 -4.59
CA LEU A 21 -8.30 -18.67 -6.01
C LEU A 21 -7.04 -19.22 -6.69
N PHE A 22 -5.86 -18.71 -6.35
CA PHE A 22 -4.61 -19.15 -6.98
C PHE A 22 -4.08 -20.47 -6.42
N PHE A 23 -4.21 -20.70 -5.11
CA PHE A 23 -3.53 -21.80 -4.41
C PHE A 23 -4.45 -22.78 -3.65
N GLY A 24 -5.71 -22.41 -3.39
CA GLY A 24 -6.63 -23.18 -2.56
C GLY A 24 -7.43 -24.27 -3.30
N GLY A 25 -7.53 -24.21 -4.64
CA GLY A 25 -8.29 -25.16 -5.44
C GLY A 25 -7.46 -26.21 -6.17
N SER A 26 -8.05 -27.39 -6.43
CA SER A 26 -7.52 -28.37 -7.39
C SER A 26 -7.58 -27.87 -8.85
N THR A 27 -8.46 -26.92 -9.14
CA THR A 27 -8.81 -26.43 -10.47
C THR A 27 -7.70 -25.68 -11.19
N THR A 28 -6.77 -25.04 -10.49
CA THR A 28 -5.65 -24.34 -11.14
C THR A 28 -4.43 -25.23 -11.41
N GLY A 29 -4.38 -26.44 -10.82
CA GLY A 29 -3.20 -27.30 -10.83
C GLY A 29 -1.99 -26.71 -10.08
N ARG A 30 -2.13 -25.55 -9.42
CA ARG A 30 -1.04 -24.78 -8.79
C ARG A 30 -1.01 -25.01 -7.29
N ARG A 31 -0.89 -26.27 -6.87
CA ARG A 31 -0.83 -26.61 -5.45
C ARG A 31 0.49 -26.17 -4.81
N VAL A 32 0.37 -25.69 -3.58
CA VAL A 32 1.47 -25.48 -2.63
C VAL A 32 1.21 -26.35 -1.40
N SER A 33 2.21 -26.53 -0.53
CA SER A 33 1.95 -27.21 0.74
C SER A 33 0.97 -26.43 1.59
N GLU A 34 0.20 -27.13 2.42
CA GLU A 34 -0.77 -26.53 3.35
C GLU A 34 -0.11 -25.46 4.24
N LYS A 35 1.03 -25.77 4.83
CA LYS A 35 1.84 -24.81 5.61
C LYS A 35 2.24 -23.55 4.83
N LEU A 36 2.50 -23.67 3.53
CA LEU A 36 2.80 -22.51 2.68
C LEU A 36 1.51 -21.73 2.36
N PHE A 37 0.41 -22.42 2.11
CA PHE A 37 -0.90 -21.80 1.88
C PHE A 37 -1.37 -20.99 3.09
N GLU A 38 -1.30 -21.55 4.30
CA GLU A 38 -1.61 -20.86 5.55
C GLU A 38 -0.76 -19.60 5.73
N ARG A 39 0.55 -19.71 5.48
CA ARG A 39 1.47 -18.57 5.55
C ARG A 39 1.11 -17.49 4.53
N LEU A 40 0.81 -17.87 3.29
CA LEU A 40 0.38 -16.94 2.25
C LEU A 40 -0.94 -16.24 2.63
N ASN A 41 -1.93 -16.99 3.12
CA ASN A 41 -3.20 -16.43 3.57
C ASN A 41 -3.01 -15.42 4.71
N ALA A 42 -2.24 -15.78 5.74
CA ALA A 42 -1.98 -14.91 6.88
C ALA A 42 -1.37 -13.56 6.46
N ARG A 43 -0.41 -13.57 5.52
CA ARG A 43 0.23 -12.35 5.03
C ARG A 43 -0.57 -11.60 3.95
N SER A 44 -1.49 -12.28 3.25
CA SER A 44 -2.26 -11.68 2.15
C SER A 44 -3.20 -10.55 2.60
N VAL A 45 -3.62 -10.57 3.87
CA VAL A 45 -4.44 -9.49 4.45
C VAL A 45 -3.66 -8.17 4.47
N ALA A 46 -2.40 -8.19 4.89
CA ALA A 46 -1.55 -7.00 4.91
C ALA A 46 -1.29 -6.45 3.50
N PHE A 47 -1.21 -7.33 2.49
CA PHE A 47 -1.15 -6.91 1.09
C PHE A 47 -2.38 -6.07 0.69
N GLY A 48 -3.59 -6.53 1.00
CA GLY A 48 -4.81 -5.77 0.73
C GLY A 48 -4.89 -4.46 1.51
N LEU A 49 -4.59 -4.51 2.82
CA LEU A 49 -4.58 -3.35 3.72
C LEU A 49 -3.63 -2.25 3.23
N GLY A 50 -2.38 -2.59 2.91
CA GLY A 50 -1.36 -1.63 2.49
C GLY A 50 -1.74 -0.89 1.20
N LEU A 51 -2.31 -1.61 0.22
CA LEU A 51 -2.81 -1.01 -1.01
C LEU A 51 -3.99 -0.07 -0.76
N GLN A 52 -4.95 -0.47 0.09
CA GLN A 52 -6.12 0.36 0.40
C GLN A 52 -5.75 1.61 1.19
N MET A 53 -4.88 1.49 2.20
CA MET A 53 -4.39 2.63 2.96
C MET A 53 -3.61 3.61 2.08
N THR A 54 -2.88 3.11 1.07
CA THR A 54 -2.21 3.97 0.09
C THR A 54 -3.20 4.74 -0.77
N ASN A 55 -4.32 4.14 -1.17
CA ASN A 55 -5.39 4.85 -1.86
C ASN A 55 -6.00 5.94 -0.99
N ILE A 56 -6.30 5.64 0.29
CA ILE A 56 -6.81 6.66 1.22
C ILE A 56 -5.81 7.82 1.38
N ALA A 57 -4.51 7.53 1.43
CA ALA A 57 -3.48 8.55 1.57
C ALA A 57 -3.36 9.43 0.32
N LYS A 58 -3.32 8.83 -0.87
CA LYS A 58 -3.14 9.57 -2.12
C LYS A 58 -4.36 10.44 -2.47
N ASP A 59 -5.56 9.99 -2.08
CA ASP A 59 -6.83 10.63 -2.40
C ASP A 59 -7.31 11.57 -1.28
N PHE A 60 -6.53 11.70 -0.17
CA PHE A 60 -6.91 12.40 1.05
C PHE A 60 -7.51 13.81 0.83
N GLN A 61 -6.87 14.68 0.03
CA GLN A 61 -7.44 16.02 -0.23
C GLN A 61 -8.65 15.97 -1.16
N GLY A 62 -8.64 15.11 -2.19
CA GLY A 62 -9.77 14.98 -3.10
C GLY A 62 -11.03 14.41 -2.42
N ASP A 63 -10.85 13.47 -1.50
CA ASP A 63 -11.94 12.94 -0.67
C ASP A 63 -12.48 14.02 0.28
N ARG A 64 -11.60 14.84 0.87
CA ARG A 64 -12.01 15.99 1.69
C ARG A 64 -12.83 17.00 0.91
N GLU A 65 -12.43 17.37 -0.30
CA GLU A 65 -13.18 18.29 -1.18
C GLU A 65 -14.59 17.76 -1.49
N ARG A 66 -14.76 16.44 -1.52
CA ARG A 66 -16.07 15.77 -1.73
C ARG A 66 -16.87 15.58 -0.44
N GLY A 67 -16.33 15.99 0.71
CA GLY A 67 -16.94 15.79 2.02
C GLY A 67 -16.83 14.36 2.56
N TRP A 68 -15.92 13.54 2.02
CA TRP A 68 -15.65 12.18 2.48
C TRP A 68 -14.48 12.15 3.47
N CYS A 69 -14.55 11.24 4.44
CA CYS A 69 -13.47 11.01 5.39
C CYS A 69 -13.36 9.53 5.73
N TYR A 70 -12.25 8.91 5.30
CA TYR A 70 -11.93 7.52 5.60
C TYR A 70 -10.89 7.37 6.72
N VAL A 71 -10.33 8.48 7.19
CA VAL A 71 -9.31 8.50 8.23
C VAL A 71 -9.98 8.48 9.61
N PRO A 72 -9.51 7.68 10.58
CA PRO A 72 -10.11 7.62 11.91
C PRO A 72 -10.05 8.96 12.63
N ARG A 73 -11.08 9.22 13.45
CA ARG A 73 -11.11 10.42 14.29
C ARG A 73 -9.88 10.55 15.19
N SER A 74 -9.36 9.43 15.71
CA SER A 74 -8.16 9.43 16.56
C SER A 74 -6.92 9.99 15.86
N PHE A 75 -6.81 9.85 14.53
CA PHE A 75 -5.65 10.38 13.80
C PHE A 75 -5.63 11.90 13.83
N PHE A 76 -6.80 12.51 13.73
CA PHE A 76 -6.99 13.95 13.80
C PHE A 76 -6.79 14.48 15.22
N LEU A 77 -7.35 13.80 16.22
CA LEU A 77 -7.22 14.22 17.63
C LEU A 77 -5.76 14.25 18.10
N ASP A 78 -4.99 13.23 17.73
CA ASP A 78 -3.56 13.17 18.06
C ASP A 78 -2.76 14.26 17.33
N ALA A 79 -3.26 14.76 16.19
CA ALA A 79 -2.72 15.91 15.48
C ALA A 79 -3.26 17.25 16.01
N GLY A 80 -4.05 17.25 17.09
CA GLY A 80 -4.64 18.45 17.69
C GLY A 80 -5.87 19.01 16.97
N ILE A 81 -6.44 18.27 16.01
CA ILE A 81 -7.62 18.70 15.24
C ILE A 81 -8.85 17.92 15.67
N ASP A 82 -9.97 18.61 15.89
CA ASP A 82 -11.29 17.95 15.88
C ASP A 82 -11.93 18.10 14.50
N PRO A 83 -12.10 17.01 13.73
CA PRO A 83 -12.69 17.08 12.39
C PRO A 83 -14.13 17.61 12.39
N ARG A 84 -14.80 17.67 13.55
CA ARG A 84 -16.14 18.24 13.73
C ARG A 84 -16.16 19.78 13.68
N ASN A 85 -15.03 20.43 13.94
CA ASN A 85 -14.94 21.89 14.01
C ASN A 85 -14.56 22.53 12.66
N GLY A 86 -14.67 21.76 11.57
CA GLY A 86 -14.24 22.17 10.25
C GLY A 86 -12.79 21.76 9.98
N PHE A 87 -12.56 21.34 8.74
CA PHE A 87 -11.26 20.92 8.25
C PHE A 87 -10.61 22.07 7.47
N ALA A 88 -10.53 23.24 8.09
CA ALA A 88 -10.15 24.49 7.42
C ALA A 88 -8.65 24.79 7.67
N GLU A 89 -7.88 24.71 6.59
CA GLU A 89 -6.64 25.49 6.37
C GLU A 89 -5.35 25.12 7.12
N ASP A 90 -5.35 24.17 8.08
CA ASP A 90 -4.09 23.75 8.71
C ASP A 90 -3.33 22.66 7.92
N ASP A 91 -2.49 23.11 6.99
CA ASP A 91 -1.55 22.29 6.21
C ASP A 91 -0.66 21.41 7.10
N ARG A 92 -0.23 21.90 8.27
CA ARG A 92 0.67 21.15 9.15
C ARG A 92 -0.05 19.98 9.79
N ALA A 93 -1.25 20.23 10.28
CA ALA A 93 -2.02 19.20 10.94
C ALA A 93 -2.56 18.16 9.92
N ALA A 94 -2.89 18.59 8.69
CA ALA A 94 -3.12 17.68 7.56
C ALA A 94 -1.88 16.82 7.23
N GLY A 95 -0.69 17.44 7.23
CA GLY A 95 0.59 16.73 7.06
C GLY A 95 0.85 15.68 8.13
N SER A 96 0.59 16.00 9.41
CA SER A 96 0.73 15.05 10.52
C SER A 96 -0.18 13.83 10.37
N VAL A 97 -1.45 14.06 10.04
CA VAL A 97 -2.42 12.98 9.77
C VAL A 97 -1.97 12.11 8.61
N LEU A 98 -1.51 12.74 7.52
CA LEU A 98 -1.06 12.06 6.32
C LEU A 98 0.19 11.22 6.61
N GLY A 99 1.17 11.75 7.34
CA GLY A 99 2.37 11.01 7.75
C GLY A 99 2.04 9.77 8.58
N ARG A 100 1.07 9.85 9.49
CA ARG A 100 0.60 8.67 10.24
C ARG A 100 -0.07 7.63 9.35
N LEU A 101 -0.85 8.09 8.37
CA LEU A 101 -1.48 7.19 7.40
C LEU A 101 -0.44 6.53 6.48
N VAL A 102 0.58 7.27 6.04
CA VAL A 102 1.72 6.76 5.28
C VAL A 102 2.47 5.72 6.11
N GLY A 103 2.73 5.99 7.40
CA GLY A 103 3.35 5.04 8.32
C GLY A 103 2.57 3.72 8.43
N ALA A 104 1.27 3.81 8.71
CA ALA A 104 0.39 2.62 8.80
C ALA A 104 0.32 1.83 7.48
N ALA A 105 0.29 2.53 6.34
CA ALA A 105 0.33 1.90 5.03
C ALA A 105 1.67 1.17 4.79
N MET A 106 2.79 1.81 5.15
CA MET A 106 4.13 1.25 4.99
C MET A 106 4.37 0.00 5.84
N GLU A 107 3.86 -0.05 7.08
CA GLU A 107 3.92 -1.26 7.91
C GLU A 107 3.26 -2.46 7.23
N ASN A 108 2.08 -2.23 6.63
CA ASN A 108 1.37 -3.26 5.88
C ASN A 108 2.08 -3.62 4.57
N LEU A 109 2.67 -2.66 3.86
CA LEU A 109 3.46 -2.92 2.64
C LEU A 109 4.76 -3.67 2.93
N ASP A 110 5.38 -3.44 4.09
CA ASP A 110 6.55 -4.19 4.57
C ASP A 110 6.21 -5.67 4.81
N GLU A 111 4.98 -5.95 5.22
CA GLU A 111 4.46 -7.31 5.32
C GLU A 111 4.03 -7.88 3.96
N ALA A 112 3.46 -7.03 3.10
CA ALA A 112 3.07 -7.37 1.74
C ALA A 112 4.26 -7.83 0.88
N ILE A 113 5.45 -7.26 1.06
CA ILE A 113 6.63 -7.74 0.34
C ILE A 113 7.05 -9.13 0.82
N ARG A 114 6.89 -9.46 2.11
CA ARG A 114 7.14 -10.81 2.63
C ARG A 114 6.16 -11.81 2.02
N TYR A 115 4.89 -11.43 1.87
CA TYR A 115 3.91 -12.20 1.12
C TYR A 115 4.38 -12.49 -0.33
N VAL A 116 4.84 -11.48 -1.07
CA VAL A 116 5.34 -11.67 -2.44
C VAL A 116 6.57 -12.58 -2.48
N LEU A 117 7.47 -12.47 -1.49
CA LEU A 117 8.68 -13.29 -1.41
C LEU A 117 8.39 -14.75 -1.05
N ASP A 118 7.29 -15.02 -0.34
CA ASP A 118 6.78 -16.35 0.01
C ASP A 118 6.18 -17.09 -1.20
N ILE A 119 5.67 -16.37 -2.21
CA ILE A 119 5.15 -16.98 -3.44
C ILE A 119 6.28 -17.72 -4.16
N PRO A 120 6.15 -19.02 -4.49
CA PRO A 120 7.18 -19.75 -5.21
C PRO A 120 7.57 -19.08 -6.54
N ARG A 121 8.89 -19.00 -6.82
CA ARG A 121 9.46 -18.28 -7.97
C ARG A 121 8.94 -18.77 -9.33
N ARG A 122 8.52 -20.04 -9.41
CA ARG A 122 7.87 -20.63 -10.60
C ARG A 122 6.54 -19.97 -10.97
N PHE A 123 5.84 -19.35 -10.02
CA PHE A 123 4.58 -18.65 -10.26
C PHE A 123 4.81 -17.19 -10.66
N VAL A 124 5.59 -17.00 -11.72
CA VAL A 124 6.08 -15.68 -12.18
C VAL A 124 4.94 -14.68 -12.39
N ARG A 125 3.87 -15.09 -13.10
CA ARG A 125 2.73 -14.21 -13.41
C ARG A 125 2.03 -13.72 -12.14
N TYR A 126 1.88 -14.59 -11.14
CA TYR A 126 1.26 -14.22 -9.87
C TYR A 126 2.17 -13.32 -9.03
N ARG A 127 3.47 -13.61 -8.99
CA ARG A 127 4.46 -12.74 -8.36
C ARG A 127 4.44 -11.33 -8.95
N LEU A 128 4.44 -11.21 -10.28
CA LEU A 128 4.37 -9.91 -10.96
C LEU A 128 3.04 -9.20 -10.70
N PHE A 129 1.93 -9.94 -10.76
CA PHE A 129 0.60 -9.42 -10.44
C PHE A 129 0.55 -8.75 -9.06
N CYS A 130 1.17 -9.35 -8.04
CA CYS A 130 1.25 -8.75 -6.71
C CYS A 130 2.34 -7.65 -6.62
N LEU A 131 3.49 -7.85 -7.26
CA LEU A 131 4.64 -6.96 -7.12
C LEU A 131 4.42 -5.58 -7.77
N TRP A 132 3.72 -5.52 -8.90
CA TRP A 132 3.42 -4.25 -9.57
C TRP A 132 2.61 -3.26 -8.71
N PRO A 133 1.40 -3.60 -8.21
CA PRO A 133 0.64 -2.69 -7.36
C PRO A 133 1.38 -2.36 -6.06
N LEU A 134 2.13 -3.30 -5.49
CA LEU A 134 2.94 -3.06 -4.29
C LEU A 134 4.01 -1.99 -4.54
N LEU A 135 4.82 -2.12 -5.60
CA LEU A 135 5.85 -1.12 -5.92
C LEU A 135 5.25 0.23 -6.31
N MET A 136 4.14 0.23 -7.03
CA MET A 136 3.42 1.47 -7.35
C MET A 136 2.90 2.14 -6.08
N ALA A 137 2.39 1.39 -5.12
CA ALA A 137 1.92 1.93 -3.85
C ALA A 137 3.05 2.61 -3.06
N VAL A 138 4.20 1.95 -2.91
CA VAL A 138 5.36 2.53 -2.20
C VAL A 138 5.85 3.82 -2.88
N GLU A 139 5.93 3.85 -4.21
CA GLU A 139 6.34 5.05 -4.95
C GLU A 139 5.29 6.18 -4.83
N THR A 140 4.00 5.85 -4.82
CA THR A 140 2.93 6.81 -4.53
C THR A 140 3.07 7.39 -3.14
N LEU A 141 3.29 6.56 -2.10
CA LEU A 141 3.47 7.04 -0.73
C LEU A 141 4.68 7.97 -0.60
N ALA A 142 5.76 7.72 -1.34
CA ALA A 142 6.91 8.63 -1.35
C ALA A 142 6.56 10.02 -1.93
N LEU A 143 5.64 10.10 -2.90
CA LEU A 143 5.16 11.37 -3.44
C LEU A 143 4.20 12.07 -2.47
N VAL A 144 3.31 11.30 -1.84
CA VAL A 144 2.37 11.80 -0.82
C VAL A 144 3.13 12.42 0.35
N GLU A 145 4.13 11.71 0.88
CA GLU A 145 4.95 12.18 2.00
C GLU A 145 5.71 13.48 1.65
N ARG A 146 6.31 13.55 0.46
CA ARG A 146 7.00 14.76 -0.04
C ARG A 146 6.10 15.97 -0.17
N SER A 147 4.80 15.75 -0.33
CA SER A 147 3.84 16.85 -0.48
C SER A 147 3.54 17.50 0.87
N GLY A 148 3.89 16.86 2.01
CA GLY A 148 3.86 17.49 3.34
C GLY A 148 2.50 18.06 3.74
N GLY A 149 1.40 17.42 3.35
CA GLY A 149 0.03 17.91 3.57
C GLY A 149 -0.50 18.88 2.50
N ARG A 150 0.39 19.53 1.74
CA ARG A 150 0.07 20.41 0.60
C ARG A 150 -0.21 19.64 -0.69
N LEU A 151 -1.11 18.65 -0.62
CA LEU A 151 -1.53 17.98 -1.85
C LEU A 151 -2.36 19.02 -2.65
N PRO A 152 -2.01 19.28 -3.92
CA PRO A 152 -2.67 20.32 -4.71
C PRO A 152 -4.17 20.02 -4.85
N ALA A 153 -4.99 21.04 -4.63
CA ALA A 153 -6.45 20.96 -4.77
C ALA A 153 -6.81 20.43 -6.16
N GLY A 154 -7.65 19.41 -6.21
CA GLY A 154 -8.08 18.74 -7.45
C GLY A 154 -7.00 17.99 -8.27
N ALA A 155 -5.74 17.90 -7.84
CA ALA A 155 -4.68 17.21 -8.59
C ALA A 155 -4.22 15.93 -7.85
N PRO A 156 -4.60 14.73 -8.34
CA PRO A 156 -4.25 13.48 -7.67
C PRO A 156 -2.74 13.24 -7.69
N VAL A 157 -2.17 12.84 -6.54
CA VAL A 157 -0.78 12.40 -6.48
C VAL A 157 -0.64 11.09 -7.24
N LYS A 158 -0.02 11.19 -8.42
CA LYS A 158 0.08 10.10 -9.38
C LYS A 158 1.51 9.91 -9.84
N ILE A 159 1.98 8.67 -9.77
CA ILE A 159 3.23 8.25 -10.39
C ILE A 159 3.18 8.43 -11.91
N GLY A 160 4.29 8.87 -12.50
CA GLY A 160 4.36 9.10 -13.94
C GLY A 160 4.29 7.81 -14.74
N ARG A 161 3.86 7.89 -16.01
CA ARG A 161 3.87 6.74 -16.95
C ARG A 161 5.27 6.13 -17.10
N ASN A 162 6.32 6.96 -17.05
CA ASN A 162 7.70 6.51 -17.11
C ASN A 162 8.12 5.76 -15.85
N ASP A 163 7.63 6.15 -14.67
CA ASP A 163 7.87 5.41 -13.43
C ASP A 163 7.19 4.05 -13.47
N VAL A 164 5.94 3.99 -13.93
CA VAL A 164 5.21 2.72 -14.13
C VAL A 164 5.97 1.78 -15.07
N ARG A 165 6.40 2.28 -16.24
CA ARG A 165 7.20 1.49 -17.19
C ARG A 165 8.51 0.99 -16.57
N ARG A 166 9.19 1.84 -15.79
CA ARG A 166 10.42 1.48 -15.08
C ARG A 166 10.17 0.39 -14.04
N ILE A 167 9.11 0.51 -13.25
CA ILE A 167 8.69 -0.50 -12.26
C ILE A 167 8.46 -1.83 -12.96
N ILE A 168 7.59 -1.86 -13.99
CA ILE A 168 7.25 -3.08 -14.73
C ILE A 168 8.50 -3.74 -15.30
N ARG A 169 9.35 -2.97 -16.00
CA ARG A 169 10.60 -3.49 -16.60
C ARG A 169 11.53 -4.08 -15.54
N ASN A 170 11.86 -3.29 -14.51
CA ASN A 170 12.83 -3.72 -13.51
C ASN A 170 12.32 -4.91 -12.69
N SER A 171 11.04 -4.91 -12.31
CA SER A 171 10.43 -6.01 -11.56
C SER A 171 10.35 -7.28 -12.40
N SER A 172 10.11 -7.17 -13.71
CA SER A 172 10.07 -8.31 -14.63
C SER A 172 11.43 -9.00 -14.76
N CYS A 173 12.53 -8.23 -14.77
CA CYS A 173 13.87 -8.80 -14.73
C CYS A 173 14.21 -9.42 -13.36
N ALA A 174 13.74 -8.79 -12.27
CA ALA A 174 14.09 -9.21 -10.90
C ALA A 174 13.25 -10.39 -10.38
N VAL A 175 12.06 -10.67 -10.95
CA VAL A 175 11.04 -11.56 -10.36
C VAL A 175 11.55 -12.95 -9.98
N PHE A 176 12.56 -13.45 -10.70
CA PHE A 176 13.19 -14.76 -10.49
C PHE A 176 14.12 -14.82 -9.27
N SER A 177 14.42 -13.69 -8.64
CA SER A 177 15.29 -13.60 -7.46
C SER A 177 14.62 -12.85 -6.32
N ASN A 178 14.44 -13.55 -5.19
CA ASN A 178 13.94 -12.92 -3.96
C ASN A 178 14.83 -11.78 -3.48
N TYR A 179 16.15 -11.93 -3.65
CA TYR A 179 17.11 -10.88 -3.30
C TYR A 179 16.91 -9.62 -4.16
N LEU A 180 16.78 -9.77 -5.49
CA LEU A 180 16.58 -8.63 -6.38
C LEU A 180 15.21 -7.96 -6.18
N VAL A 181 14.15 -8.75 -5.96
CA VAL A 181 12.81 -8.21 -5.63
C VAL A 181 12.86 -7.41 -4.33
N LYS A 182 13.50 -7.94 -3.29
CA LYS A 182 13.67 -7.25 -2.01
C LYS A 182 14.50 -5.97 -2.16
N MET A 183 15.58 -6.02 -2.94
CA MET A 183 16.41 -4.84 -3.23
C MET A 183 15.62 -3.74 -3.96
N LEU A 184 14.78 -4.10 -4.95
CA LEU A 184 13.91 -3.13 -5.63
C LEU A 184 12.94 -2.48 -4.66
N TYR A 185 12.28 -3.29 -3.81
CA TYR A 185 11.40 -2.79 -2.77
C TYR A 185 12.13 -1.84 -1.80
N ASP A 186 13.29 -2.24 -1.29
CA ASP A 186 14.08 -1.44 -0.33
C ASP A 186 14.58 -0.13 -0.94
N ARG A 187 14.83 -0.09 -2.25
CA ARG A 187 15.15 1.14 -2.97
C ARG A 187 13.95 2.08 -3.01
N SER A 188 12.75 1.57 -3.31
CA SER A 188 11.52 2.38 -3.30
C SER A 188 11.16 2.84 -1.88
N ARG A 189 11.23 1.94 -0.89
CA ARG A 189 10.96 2.24 0.52
C ARG A 189 11.89 3.33 1.08
N ARG A 190 13.17 3.33 0.70
CA ARG A 190 14.11 4.39 1.10
C ARG A 190 13.67 5.78 0.66
N LYS A 191 12.96 5.91 -0.47
CA LYS A 191 12.44 7.21 -0.93
C LYS A 191 11.38 7.77 0.02
N VAL A 192 10.58 6.90 0.65
CA VAL A 192 9.59 7.27 1.66
C VAL A 192 10.32 7.75 2.92
N ASN A 193 11.32 7.01 3.39
CA ASN A 193 12.11 7.43 4.56
C ASN A 193 12.81 8.79 4.36
N ILE A 194 13.37 9.02 3.17
CA ILE A 194 13.99 10.31 2.81
C ILE A 194 12.95 11.42 2.77
N ALA A 195 11.74 11.11 2.28
CA ALA A 195 10.64 12.08 2.24
C ALA A 195 10.15 12.46 3.65
N ALA A 196 10.09 11.50 4.57
CA ALA A 196 9.64 11.71 5.95
C ALA A 196 10.67 12.42 6.85
N GLY A 197 11.95 12.43 6.44
CA GLY A 197 13.04 13.09 7.17
C GLY A 197 13.39 14.50 6.68
N ASN A 198 12.68 15.00 5.66
CA ASN A 198 12.80 16.37 5.12
C ASN A 198 11.64 17.23 5.62
#